data_AF-A0A9P7RVH7-F1
#
_entry.id   AF-A0A9P7RVH7-F1
#
_cell.length_a   1.000
_cell.length_b   1.000
_cell.length_c   1.000
_cell.angle_alpha   90.00
_cell.angle_beta   90.00
_cell.angle_gamma   90.00
#
_symmetry.space_group_name_H-M   'P 1'
#
loop_
_entity.id
_entity.type
_entity.pdbx_description
1 polymer ?
#
loop_
_entity_poly.entity_id
_entity_poly.type
_entity_poly.pdbx_seq_one_letter_code
_entity_poly.pdbx_strand_id
1 'polypeptide(L)'
;MTDTISKNGSISRITFPRSDGSPNRQPNPSRAIKLRECKANENSELVDPHMWKWYKAIGEALARALKWPNVEPNACILSSFPKYYTLYKQARGCSEDCFLFGSINCRPFRSPNEFIEHAIWLFTDPTMTKTNCRCRGCTHNPQRNITNDLKRRGIFWTDSLLRVKKQTSGPTACAPQRTQSLVEIESSDSSPSTSQENQPRNDLKVMLQPQLEPYGAAQRTVALEVAPLSRNCQFRIGDLIDVILEHPIESPDLKVSICAWPAIVLNVIPALLVYSKSFEMSSTAFTGSDDCDIVVQILGFDEFALAVSQENVLPYHPVFHTNHPPCTLSFELAKEVNHVAAHATSFSIKFEVATALHTRAVQLAVKVASKWSILNQSQAETFDNGSKTLIRASSIWLGGEEIQVGDVVKVAFPSGVVDELTKSVTQSSSTTPGPSRPGPDGLFARIYGFDVILHSPADSEETRISSGEQGLEDAAELRVSAAFYKLEPMGDASRDHRCMDGDLKNINLPPAPAGFTFYPLHDPDLEVVFRGDQCITGRYHPALLERILPGRCLSEELWKVWEVAGLKMGAGVRRKFYGDSQGKLGGGGRGWF
;
A
#
# COMPACT_ATOMS: atom_id res chain seq x y z
N MET A 1 10.39 31.39 19.16
CA MET A 1 11.43 30.43 18.73
C MET A 1 10.83 29.43 17.75
N THR A 2 10.10 29.91 16.76
CA THR A 2 9.65 29.17 15.58
C THR A 2 9.79 30.17 14.45
N ASP A 3 10.70 29.94 13.52
CA ASP A 3 10.72 30.73 12.30
C ASP A 3 9.43 30.39 11.54
N THR A 4 8.63 31.43 11.30
CA THR A 4 7.43 31.54 10.45
C THR A 4 6.83 30.22 9.94
N ILE A 5 5.74 29.76 10.57
CA ILE A 5 4.97 28.57 10.14
C ILE A 5 4.09 28.98 8.95
N SER A 6 4.38 28.43 7.76
CA SER A 6 3.55 28.60 6.55
C SER A 6 2.37 27.61 6.58
N LYS A 7 1.18 28.05 6.18
CA LYS A 7 -0.06 27.23 6.18
C LYS A 7 -0.14 26.16 5.08
N ASN A 8 0.88 26.01 4.24
CA ASN A 8 0.85 25.09 3.11
C ASN A 8 1.75 23.87 3.36
N GLY A 9 1.24 22.87 4.10
CA GLY A 9 1.88 21.54 4.21
C GLY A 9 3.38 21.54 4.58
N SER A 10 3.89 22.63 5.16
CA SER A 10 5.32 22.86 5.23
C SER A 10 5.89 22.12 6.43
N ILE A 11 6.95 21.35 6.18
CA ILE A 11 7.71 20.67 7.22
C ILE A 11 8.25 21.71 8.22
N SER A 12 7.84 21.61 9.47
CA SER A 12 8.28 22.48 10.57
C SER A 12 9.64 22.01 11.06
N ARG A 13 10.63 22.92 11.07
CA ARG A 13 12.00 22.63 11.50
C ARG A 13 12.25 23.13 12.91
N ILE A 14 12.85 22.26 13.73
CA ILE A 14 13.09 22.51 15.16
C ILE A 14 14.57 22.71 15.41
N THR A 15 14.94 23.84 16.02
CA THR A 15 16.31 24.13 16.45
C THR A 15 16.41 24.11 17.97
N PHE A 16 17.42 23.43 18.51
CA PHE A 16 17.65 23.37 19.95
C PHE A 16 18.12 24.72 20.49
N PRO A 17 17.49 25.28 21.55
CA PRO A 17 17.92 26.53 22.15
C PRO A 17 19.16 26.37 23.05
N ARG A 18 19.44 25.14 23.51
CA ARG A 18 20.50 24.81 24.48
C ARG A 18 21.16 23.48 24.13
N SER A 19 22.36 23.26 24.68
CA SER A 19 23.09 22.00 24.55
C SER A 19 23.97 21.75 25.79
N ASP A 20 24.04 20.51 26.25
CA ASP A 20 25.07 20.01 27.18
C ASP A 20 26.21 19.28 26.45
N GLY A 21 26.31 19.48 25.13
CA GLY A 21 27.35 18.88 24.29
C GLY A 21 28.73 19.48 24.54
N SER A 22 29.77 18.66 24.44
CA SER A 22 31.17 19.08 24.51
C SER A 22 31.98 18.49 23.35
N PRO A 23 32.86 19.28 22.72
CA PRO A 23 33.73 18.79 21.64
C PRO A 23 34.67 17.66 22.11
N ASN A 24 35.00 17.60 23.41
CA ASN A 24 35.87 16.58 24.00
C ASN A 24 35.20 15.20 24.15
N ARG A 25 33.91 15.09 23.80
CA ARG A 25 33.12 13.85 23.91
C ARG A 25 32.97 13.12 22.57
N GLN A 26 33.63 13.60 21.52
CA GLN A 26 33.65 12.95 20.23
C GLN A 26 34.50 11.65 20.29
N PRO A 27 34.11 10.59 19.56
CA PRO A 27 34.90 9.37 19.50
C PRO A 27 36.22 9.64 18.76
N ASN A 28 37.22 8.80 19.01
CA ASN A 28 38.45 8.82 18.23
C ASN A 28 38.10 8.59 16.74
N PRO A 29 38.56 9.46 15.80
CA PRO A 29 38.24 9.36 14.37
C PRO A 29 38.55 8.00 13.75
N SER A 30 39.54 7.27 14.28
CA SER A 30 39.92 5.93 13.81
C SER A 30 38.86 4.84 14.02
N ARG A 31 37.88 5.07 14.92
CA ARG A 31 36.90 4.04 15.33
C ARG A 31 35.47 4.28 14.85
N ALA A 32 35.20 5.44 14.25
CA ALA A 32 33.85 5.86 13.93
C ALA A 32 33.83 6.83 12.76
N ILE A 33 32.94 6.58 11.79
CA ILE A 33 32.77 7.45 10.63
C ILE A 33 31.75 8.52 11.00
N LYS A 34 32.17 9.79 10.98
CA LYS A 34 31.28 10.92 11.19
C LYS A 34 30.31 11.02 10.03
N LEU A 35 29.01 10.98 10.31
CA LEU A 35 28.02 11.28 9.28
C LEU A 35 28.06 12.78 8.97
N ARG A 36 28.09 13.10 7.68
CA ARG A 36 28.13 14.48 7.21
C ARG A 36 26.81 15.16 7.58
N GLU A 37 26.89 16.22 8.36
CA GLU A 37 25.74 17.08 8.61
C GLU A 37 25.48 17.90 7.35
N CYS A 38 24.39 17.61 6.66
CA CYS A 38 23.85 18.49 5.65
C CYS A 38 22.88 19.44 6.35
N LYS A 39 23.03 20.76 6.14
CA LYS A 39 22.05 21.73 6.61
C LYS A 39 20.73 21.37 5.92
N ALA A 40 19.67 21.14 6.70
CA ALA A 40 18.36 20.70 6.19
C ALA A 40 17.66 21.71 5.25
N ASN A 41 18.35 22.77 4.84
CA ASN A 41 17.87 23.90 4.06
C ASN A 41 18.08 23.70 2.55
N GLU A 42 19.00 22.81 2.17
CA GLU A 42 19.32 22.46 0.78
C GLU A 42 18.90 21.00 0.59
N ASN A 43 17.98 20.74 -0.35
CA ASN A 43 17.41 19.45 -0.79
C ASN A 43 17.57 18.24 0.15
N SER A 44 16.43 17.66 0.57
CA SER A 44 16.36 16.42 1.37
C SER A 44 17.16 15.24 0.78
N GLU A 45 17.54 15.32 -0.49
CA GLU A 45 18.30 14.34 -1.27
C GLU A 45 19.72 14.06 -0.76
N LEU A 46 20.33 14.94 0.05
CA LEU A 46 21.75 14.79 0.48
C LEU A 46 21.94 14.32 1.93
N VAL A 47 20.87 14.09 2.68
CA VAL A 47 20.98 13.66 4.09
C VAL A 47 21.08 12.13 4.15
N ASP A 48 22.07 11.61 4.88
CA ASP A 48 22.18 10.16 5.14
C ASP A 48 20.85 9.60 5.70
N PRO A 49 20.31 8.49 5.16
CA PRO A 49 19.01 7.95 5.59
C PRO A 49 18.90 7.70 7.09
N HIS A 50 20.00 7.34 7.77
CA HIS A 50 19.99 7.16 9.21
C HIS A 50 19.87 8.50 9.94
N MET A 51 20.54 9.55 9.45
CA MET A 51 20.43 10.88 10.03
C MET A 51 19.00 11.42 9.89
N TRP A 52 18.37 11.24 8.73
CA TRP A 52 16.97 11.60 8.51
C TRP A 52 16.03 10.90 9.51
N LYS A 53 16.20 9.59 9.69
CA LYS A 53 15.44 8.81 10.68
C LYS A 53 15.57 9.37 12.09
N TRP A 54 16.77 9.79 12.49
CA TRP A 54 16.99 10.42 13.80
C TRP A 54 16.31 11.79 13.89
N TYR A 55 16.47 12.65 12.87
CA TYR A 55 15.86 13.99 12.86
C TYR A 55 14.34 13.95 12.91
N LYS A 56 13.71 13.07 12.11
CA LYS A 56 12.27 12.89 12.11
C LYS A 56 11.78 12.36 13.45
N ALA A 57 12.33 11.24 13.93
CA ALA A 57 11.87 10.62 15.18
C ALA A 57 11.99 11.55 16.40
N ILE A 58 13.06 12.36 16.49
CA ILE A 58 13.22 13.31 17.59
C ILE A 58 12.31 14.53 17.42
N GLY A 59 12.18 15.05 16.19
CA GLY A 59 11.33 16.20 15.90
C GLY A 59 9.86 15.95 16.23
N GLU A 60 9.32 14.81 15.78
CA GLU A 60 7.95 14.40 16.08
C GLU A 60 7.72 14.24 17.59
N ALA A 61 8.66 13.58 18.28
CA ALA A 61 8.56 13.37 19.73
C ALA A 61 8.58 14.69 20.52
N LEU A 62 9.41 15.65 20.12
CA LEU A 62 9.45 16.98 20.74
C LEU A 62 8.13 17.73 20.54
N ALA A 63 7.57 17.72 19.33
CA ALA A 63 6.30 18.38 19.03
C ALA A 63 5.17 17.85 19.92
N ARG A 64 5.09 16.53 20.11
CA ARG A 64 4.11 15.90 21.02
C ARG A 64 4.37 16.25 22.48
N ALA A 65 5.63 16.14 22.92
CA ALA A 65 6.00 16.37 24.31
C ALA A 65 5.75 17.82 24.76
N LEU A 66 5.99 18.78 23.87
CA LEU A 66 5.86 20.21 24.13
C LEU A 66 4.47 20.76 23.78
N LYS A 67 3.61 19.95 23.15
CA LYS A 67 2.26 20.33 22.70
C LYS A 67 2.27 21.65 21.92
N TRP A 68 3.17 21.77 20.93
CA TRP A 68 3.29 23.01 20.18
C TRP A 68 1.99 23.33 19.43
N PRO A 69 1.43 24.54 19.60
CA PRO A 69 0.20 24.90 18.92
C PRO A 69 0.45 25.05 17.41
N ASN A 70 -0.51 24.61 16.60
CA ASN A 70 -0.50 24.74 15.14
C ASN A 70 0.63 24.00 14.43
N VAL A 71 1.20 22.97 15.06
CA VAL A 71 2.24 22.15 14.46
C VAL A 71 1.83 20.69 14.55
N GLU A 72 1.53 20.10 13.40
CA GLU A 72 1.26 18.67 13.30
C GLU A 72 2.52 17.89 13.69
N PRO A 73 2.46 16.99 14.69
CA PRO A 73 3.63 16.28 15.15
C PRO A 73 4.38 15.55 14.03
N ASN A 74 3.66 14.94 13.08
CA ASN A 74 4.24 14.16 11.98
C ASN A 74 4.90 15.04 10.91
N ALA A 75 4.68 16.36 10.94
CA ALA A 75 5.30 17.34 10.06
C ALA A 75 6.54 18.02 10.71
N CYS A 76 7.00 17.52 11.86
CA CYS A 76 8.15 18.07 12.58
C CYS A 76 9.45 17.29 12.36
N ILE A 77 10.51 18.01 11.99
CA ILE A 77 11.86 17.46 11.92
C ILE A 77 12.85 18.36 12.67
N LEU A 78 13.95 17.80 13.13
CA LEU A 78 15.08 18.62 13.60
C LEU A 78 15.77 19.34 12.43
N SER A 79 16.15 20.60 12.64
CA SER A 79 17.04 21.32 11.72
C SER A 79 18.48 20.80 11.82
N SER A 80 18.90 20.48 13.04
CA SER A 80 20.22 19.96 13.39
C SER A 80 20.18 19.34 14.79
N PHE A 81 21.17 18.52 15.13
CA PHE A 81 21.38 18.11 16.52
C PHE A 81 21.78 19.32 17.41
N PRO A 82 21.67 19.21 18.75
CA PRO A 82 22.18 20.25 19.65
C PRO A 82 23.67 20.51 19.42
N LYS A 83 24.14 21.72 19.78
CA LYS A 83 25.55 22.11 19.59
C LYS A 83 26.52 21.04 20.15
N TYR A 84 27.52 20.65 19.35
CA TYR A 84 28.53 19.62 19.65
C TYR A 84 28.01 18.17 19.74
N TYR A 85 26.75 17.93 19.38
CA TYR A 85 26.30 16.57 19.11
C TYR A 85 26.63 16.20 17.67
N THR A 86 26.99 14.94 17.45
CA THR A 86 27.31 14.43 16.12
C THR A 86 26.96 12.95 16.05
N LEU A 87 26.30 12.56 14.96
CA LEU A 87 25.94 11.17 14.69
C LEU A 87 27.10 10.47 13.97
N TYR A 88 27.49 9.32 14.47
CA TYR A 88 28.54 8.49 13.90
C TYR A 88 28.02 7.12 13.53
N LYS A 89 28.48 6.56 12.41
CA LYS A 89 28.33 5.15 12.08
C LYS A 89 29.51 4.37 12.63
N GLN A 90 29.22 3.25 13.29
CA GLN A 90 30.22 2.29 13.73
C GLN A 90 29.91 0.93 13.09
N ALA A 91 30.82 0.45 12.25
CA ALA A 91 30.75 -0.88 11.68
C ALA A 91 31.00 -1.92 12.78
N ARG A 92 30.06 -2.87 12.94
CA ARG A 92 30.20 -4.05 13.80
C ARG A 92 29.85 -5.28 12.98
N GLY A 93 30.87 -5.89 12.36
CA GLY A 93 30.67 -7.01 11.44
C GLY A 93 29.80 -6.60 10.24
N CYS A 94 28.77 -7.38 9.94
CA CYS A 94 27.85 -7.12 8.84
C CYS A 94 26.75 -6.07 9.14
N SER A 95 26.74 -5.49 10.35
CA SER A 95 25.72 -4.51 10.76
C SER A 95 26.35 -3.15 11.04
N GLU A 96 25.68 -2.08 10.57
CA GLU A 96 26.02 -0.70 10.87
C GLU A 96 25.11 -0.15 11.97
N ASP A 97 25.71 0.19 13.11
CA ASP A 97 25.01 0.87 14.21
C ASP A 97 25.32 2.37 14.18
N CYS A 98 24.30 3.20 14.41
CA CYS A 98 24.45 4.65 14.55
C CYS A 98 24.47 5.07 16.02
N PHE A 99 25.42 5.92 16.39
CA PHE A 99 25.58 6.43 17.74
C PHE A 99 25.64 7.95 17.74
N LEU A 100 24.83 8.57 18.60
CA LEU A 100 24.86 10.02 18.80
C LEU A 100 25.77 10.35 19.98
N PHE A 101 26.90 10.99 19.68
CA PHE A 101 27.89 11.46 20.66
C PHE A 101 27.69 12.95 20.93
N GLY A 102 28.12 13.44 22.10
CA GLY A 102 28.13 14.87 22.41
C GLY A 102 27.99 15.19 23.90
N SER A 103 27.05 14.56 24.59
CA SER A 103 26.73 14.87 26.00
C SER A 103 27.94 14.71 26.93
N ILE A 104 28.13 15.68 27.83
CA ILE A 104 29.03 15.54 28.98
C ILE A 104 28.44 14.64 30.07
N ASN A 105 27.11 14.57 30.17
CA ASN A 105 26.39 13.95 31.28
C ASN A 105 26.09 12.47 31.07
N CYS A 106 26.05 12.05 29.82
CA CYS A 106 25.50 10.79 29.38
C CYS A 106 26.50 10.06 28.43
N ARG A 107 26.39 8.74 28.32
CA ARG A 107 27.11 7.93 27.31
C ARG A 107 26.49 8.15 25.92
N PRO A 108 27.16 7.72 24.83
CA PRO A 108 26.60 7.85 23.48
C PRO A 108 25.26 7.13 23.37
N PHE A 109 24.28 7.79 22.75
CA PHE A 109 22.93 7.24 22.56
C PHE A 109 22.93 6.33 21.33
N ARG A 110 22.38 5.13 21.45
CA ARG A 110 22.38 4.11 20.38
C ARG A 110 21.14 4.13 19.49
N SER A 111 20.13 4.89 19.89
CA SER A 111 18.90 5.05 19.11
C SER A 111 18.24 6.39 19.43
N PRO A 112 17.35 6.89 18.54
CA PRO A 112 16.57 8.09 18.81
C PRO A 112 15.82 7.99 20.14
N ASN A 113 15.27 6.82 20.46
CA ASN A 113 14.47 6.58 21.66
C ASN A 113 15.26 6.74 22.97
N GLU A 114 16.57 6.48 22.96
CA GLU A 114 17.41 6.72 24.13
C GLU A 114 17.65 8.22 24.33
N PHE A 115 17.59 9.02 23.26
CA PHE A 115 17.87 10.44 23.27
C PHE A 115 16.64 11.34 23.50
N ILE A 116 15.42 10.89 23.17
CA ILE A 116 14.19 11.72 23.25
C ILE A 116 14.00 12.40 24.61
N GLU A 117 14.10 11.69 25.74
CA GLU A 117 13.95 12.32 27.06
C GLU A 117 15.06 13.33 27.37
N HIS A 118 16.27 13.10 26.82
CA HIS A 118 17.37 14.07 26.94
C HIS A 118 17.08 15.31 26.10
N ALA A 119 16.55 15.13 24.88
CA ALA A 119 16.13 16.21 24.01
C ALA A 119 15.02 17.06 24.64
N ILE A 120 14.01 16.42 25.25
CA ILE A 120 12.94 17.13 25.98
C ILE A 120 13.54 17.98 27.11
N TRP A 121 14.44 17.40 27.91
CA TRP A 121 15.12 18.13 28.99
C TRP A 121 15.92 19.33 28.48
N LEU A 122 16.66 19.20 27.38
CA LEU A 122 17.36 20.33 26.75
C LEU A 122 16.41 21.48 26.37
N PHE A 123 15.19 21.17 25.94
CA PHE A 123 14.16 22.14 25.60
C PHE A 123 13.44 22.76 26.80
N THR A 124 13.18 21.98 27.85
CA THR A 124 12.27 22.39 28.93
C THR A 124 12.97 22.89 30.19
N ASP A 125 14.16 22.38 30.51
CA ASP A 125 14.83 22.72 31.77
C ASP A 125 15.76 23.93 31.59
N PRO A 126 15.44 25.11 32.15
CA PRO A 126 16.30 26.28 32.08
C PRO A 126 17.57 26.16 32.94
N THR A 127 17.55 25.33 33.98
CA THR A 127 18.67 25.17 34.91
C THR A 127 19.76 24.27 34.35
N MET A 128 19.43 23.45 33.33
CA MET A 128 20.32 22.43 32.77
C MET A 128 20.89 21.51 33.87
N THR A 129 20.11 21.23 34.92
CA THR A 129 20.52 20.34 36.01
C THR A 129 20.25 18.89 35.63
N LYS A 130 21.31 18.06 35.64
CA LYS A 130 21.24 16.64 35.21
C LYS A 130 20.15 15.83 35.92
N THR A 131 19.85 16.12 37.19
CA THR A 131 18.85 15.41 38.00
C THR A 131 17.43 15.54 37.46
N ASN A 132 17.15 16.56 36.66
CA ASN A 132 15.84 16.77 36.04
C ASN A 132 15.67 15.98 34.73
N CYS A 133 16.76 15.48 34.16
CA CYS A 133 16.73 14.69 32.93
C CYS A 133 16.27 13.26 33.22
N ARG A 134 15.34 12.73 32.41
CA ARG A 134 14.76 11.38 32.57
C ARG A 134 15.37 10.32 31.65
N CYS A 135 16.40 10.66 30.88
CA CYS A 135 16.98 9.73 29.92
C CYS A 135 17.80 8.62 30.61
N ARG A 136 18.06 7.53 29.88
CA ARG A 136 18.77 6.34 30.37
C ARG A 136 20.14 6.67 30.93
N GLY A 137 20.91 7.50 30.22
CA GLY A 137 22.29 7.78 30.60
C GLY A 137 22.41 8.63 31.86
N CYS A 138 21.36 9.39 32.21
CA CYS A 138 21.43 10.39 33.26
C CYS A 138 20.65 9.94 34.52
N THR A 139 19.61 9.11 34.38
CA THR A 139 18.89 8.45 35.51
C THR A 139 19.34 7.02 35.81
N HIS A 140 20.04 6.36 34.89
CA HIS A 140 20.30 4.91 34.93
C HIS A 140 19.05 4.02 34.90
N ASN A 141 17.86 4.57 34.60
CA ASN A 141 16.66 3.78 34.42
C ASN A 141 16.77 2.86 33.18
N PRO A 142 16.29 1.61 33.24
CA PRO A 142 16.25 0.74 32.07
C PRO A 142 15.47 1.35 30.91
N GLN A 143 15.98 1.21 29.68
CA GLN A 143 15.35 1.80 28.48
C GLN A 143 13.90 1.34 28.29
N ARG A 144 13.57 0.11 28.72
CA ARG A 144 12.20 -0.42 28.67
C ARG A 144 11.23 0.45 29.46
N ASN A 145 11.61 0.89 30.66
CA ASN A 145 10.76 1.70 31.52
C ASN A 145 10.57 3.10 30.93
N ILE A 146 11.64 3.70 30.41
CA ILE A 146 11.59 5.00 29.72
C ILE A 146 10.69 4.94 28.48
N THR A 147 10.83 3.88 27.68
CA THR A 147 10.00 3.68 26.46
C THR A 147 8.53 3.51 26.81
N ASN A 148 8.22 2.74 27.86
CA ASN A 148 6.85 2.56 28.33
C ASN A 148 6.26 3.88 28.85
N ASP A 149 7.08 4.71 29.51
CA ASP A 149 6.64 6.03 29.99
C ASP A 149 6.33 6.98 28.84
N LEU A 150 7.21 7.06 27.84
CA LEU A 150 6.99 7.84 26.61
C LEU A 150 5.71 7.42 25.87
N LYS A 151 5.42 6.11 25.83
CA LYS A 151 4.17 5.57 25.25
C LYS A 151 2.94 6.01 26.05
N ARG A 152 2.98 5.88 27.38
CA ARG A 152 1.86 6.32 28.24
C ARG A 152 1.58 7.81 28.12
N ARG A 153 2.60 8.62 27.87
CA ARG A 153 2.49 10.07 27.63
C ARG A 153 2.04 10.44 26.22
N GLY A 154 1.86 9.47 25.31
CA GLY A 154 1.52 9.72 23.91
C GLY A 154 2.65 10.37 23.09
N ILE A 155 3.87 10.39 23.60
CA ILE A 155 5.03 11.03 22.94
C ILE A 155 5.61 10.12 21.85
N PHE A 156 5.49 8.80 22.04
CA PHE A 156 6.09 7.82 21.15
C PHE A 156 5.07 7.15 20.24
N TRP A 157 5.31 7.16 18.93
CA TRP A 157 4.71 6.20 18.00
C TRP A 157 5.74 5.11 17.74
N THR A 158 5.47 3.86 18.17
CA THR A 158 6.16 2.75 17.52
C THR A 158 5.65 2.72 16.10
N ASP A 159 6.55 2.93 15.15
CA ASP A 159 6.38 2.58 13.74
C ASP A 159 6.21 1.05 13.67
N SER A 160 5.04 0.58 14.09
CA SER A 160 4.63 -0.82 14.07
C SER A 160 4.40 -1.31 12.64
N LEU A 161 4.52 -0.43 11.65
CA LEU A 161 4.47 -0.78 10.22
C LEU A 161 5.80 -1.32 9.68
N LEU A 162 6.94 -1.04 10.33
CA LEU A 162 8.26 -1.56 9.89
C LEU A 162 8.79 -2.73 10.73
N ARG A 163 8.03 -3.19 11.73
CA ARG A 163 8.40 -4.36 12.53
C ARG A 163 7.33 -5.43 12.39
N VAL A 164 7.30 -6.07 11.21
CA VAL A 164 6.78 -7.43 11.08
C VAL A 164 7.35 -8.22 12.26
N LYS A 165 6.48 -8.74 13.12
CA LYS A 165 6.87 -9.52 14.30
C LYS A 165 7.68 -10.72 13.80
N LYS A 166 9.01 -10.63 13.86
CA LYS A 166 9.87 -11.81 13.85
C LYS A 166 9.53 -12.58 15.11
N GLN A 167 8.56 -13.49 15.04
CA GLN A 167 8.35 -14.51 16.06
C GLN A 167 9.56 -15.44 16.01
N THR A 168 10.62 -15.09 16.74
CA THR A 168 11.65 -16.06 17.07
C THR A 168 11.09 -17.02 18.10
N SER A 169 10.34 -18.02 17.66
CA SER A 169 10.28 -19.31 18.34
C SER A 169 11.59 -20.05 18.06
N GLY A 170 12.63 -19.71 18.81
CA GLY A 170 13.87 -20.49 18.79
C GLY A 170 13.64 -21.84 19.47
N PRO A 171 14.07 -22.96 18.88
CA PRO A 171 14.04 -24.26 19.55
C PRO A 171 15.10 -24.29 20.65
N THR A 172 14.65 -24.59 21.87
CA THR A 172 15.50 -24.99 22.98
C THR A 172 16.06 -26.39 22.68
N ALA A 173 17.30 -26.52 22.23
CA ALA A 173 18.16 -27.67 22.51
C ALA A 173 19.55 -27.53 21.85
N CYS A 174 20.58 -27.41 22.70
CA CYS A 174 21.84 -28.17 22.69
C CYS A 174 22.88 -27.38 23.48
N ALA A 175 22.75 -27.43 24.81
CA ALA A 175 23.89 -27.17 25.70
C ALA A 175 24.56 -28.54 25.99
N PRO A 176 25.86 -28.70 25.76
CA PRO A 176 26.56 -29.93 26.11
C PRO A 176 26.63 -30.04 27.64
N GLN A 177 26.08 -31.13 28.16
CA GLN A 177 26.19 -31.49 29.57
C GLN A 177 27.66 -31.72 29.93
N ARG A 178 28.17 -30.84 30.79
CA ARG A 178 29.43 -31.02 31.49
C ARG A 178 29.20 -32.07 32.57
N THR A 179 29.73 -33.27 32.36
CA THR A 179 29.84 -34.34 33.34
C THR A 179 30.56 -33.82 34.59
N GLN A 180 29.83 -33.70 35.69
CA GLN A 180 30.41 -33.61 37.02
C GLN A 180 30.39 -35.00 37.65
N SER A 181 31.59 -35.43 38.04
CA SER A 181 31.90 -36.62 38.80
C SER A 181 31.12 -36.61 40.13
N LEU A 182 30.40 -37.70 40.37
CA LEU A 182 29.75 -38.01 41.63
C LEU A 182 30.84 -38.51 42.59
N VAL A 183 31.01 -37.82 43.71
CA VAL A 183 31.71 -38.33 44.90
C VAL A 183 30.64 -38.88 45.83
N GLU A 184 30.82 -40.14 46.18
CA GLU A 184 30.00 -40.97 47.05
C GLU A 184 30.26 -40.57 48.51
N ILE A 185 29.22 -40.14 49.23
CA ILE A 185 29.24 -40.06 50.70
C ILE A 185 27.90 -40.59 51.21
N GLU A 186 28.02 -41.61 52.05
CA GLU A 186 27.00 -42.33 52.80
C GLU A 186 26.27 -41.47 53.85
N SER A 187 24.99 -41.78 54.11
CA SER A 187 24.28 -41.75 55.41
C SER A 187 22.77 -41.76 55.13
N SER A 188 22.08 -42.88 55.31
CA SER A 188 21.49 -43.42 56.55
C SER A 188 20.19 -42.73 57.00
N ASP A 189 19.18 -43.59 57.19
CA ASP A 189 18.05 -43.53 58.11
C ASP A 189 16.63 -43.12 57.65
N SER A 190 15.78 -44.16 57.77
CA SER A 190 14.42 -44.20 58.33
C SER A 190 13.23 -43.55 57.58
N SER A 191 12.46 -44.44 56.93
CA SER A 191 11.00 -44.70 57.00
C SER A 191 10.09 -43.83 57.91
N PRO A 192 8.75 -44.00 57.87
CA PRO A 192 7.79 -44.08 56.76
C PRO A 192 6.52 -43.22 57.05
N SER A 193 5.41 -43.47 56.33
CA SER A 193 4.03 -42.95 56.54
C SER A 193 3.73 -41.68 55.73
N THR A 194 2.55 -41.44 55.15
CA THR A 194 1.22 -42.02 55.33
C THR A 194 0.45 -41.88 54.01
N SER A 195 -0.32 -42.91 53.69
CA SER A 195 -1.35 -42.97 52.65
C SER A 195 -2.48 -41.97 52.90
N GLN A 196 -2.99 -41.30 51.87
CA GLN A 196 -4.40 -40.89 51.82
C GLN A 196 -4.88 -40.67 50.38
N GLU A 197 -5.48 -41.74 49.85
CA GLU A 197 -6.79 -41.79 49.20
C GLU A 197 -7.51 -40.44 48.96
N ASN A 198 -7.79 -40.13 47.68
CA ASN A 198 -9.13 -39.82 47.17
C ASN A 198 -9.11 -39.54 45.66
N GLN A 199 -9.96 -40.27 44.93
CA GLN A 199 -10.41 -39.96 43.56
C GLN A 199 -11.36 -38.73 43.55
N PRO A 200 -12.10 -38.44 42.47
CA PRO A 200 -11.69 -37.86 41.19
C PRO A 200 -12.40 -36.50 40.98
N ARG A 201 -11.83 -35.54 40.23
CA ARG A 201 -12.61 -34.42 39.68
C ARG A 201 -12.21 -34.08 38.26
N ASN A 202 -13.16 -34.38 37.37
CA ASN A 202 -13.34 -33.73 36.08
C ASN A 202 -13.51 -32.22 36.32
N ASP A 203 -12.61 -31.42 35.77
CA ASP A 203 -12.89 -30.01 35.50
C ASP A 203 -12.46 -29.69 34.07
N LEU A 204 -13.47 -29.63 33.21
CA LEU A 204 -13.47 -29.01 31.89
C LEU A 204 -13.06 -27.54 32.05
N LYS A 205 -11.79 -27.24 31.76
CA LYS A 205 -11.33 -25.86 31.65
C LYS A 205 -11.68 -25.34 30.25
N VAL A 206 -12.77 -24.60 30.20
CA VAL A 206 -13.15 -23.70 29.10
C VAL A 206 -11.94 -22.82 28.76
N MET A 207 -11.35 -23.03 27.58
CA MET A 207 -10.40 -22.09 26.99
C MET A 207 -11.18 -20.87 26.51
N LEU A 208 -11.01 -19.76 27.23
CA LEU A 208 -11.33 -18.42 26.73
C LEU A 208 -10.53 -18.18 25.44
N GLN A 209 -11.26 -17.95 24.36
CA GLN A 209 -10.72 -17.46 23.09
C GLN A 209 -9.98 -16.12 23.30
N PRO A 210 -8.92 -15.83 22.52
CA PRO A 210 -8.35 -14.50 22.49
C PRO A 210 -9.37 -13.55 21.86
N GLN A 211 -9.80 -12.55 22.62
CA GLN A 211 -10.57 -11.42 22.08
C GLN A 211 -9.69 -10.66 21.09
N LEU A 212 -10.04 -10.75 19.80
CA LEU A 212 -9.56 -9.86 18.76
C LEU A 212 -10.29 -8.52 18.93
N GLU A 213 -9.64 -7.59 19.64
CA GLU A 213 -10.04 -6.19 19.71
C GLU A 213 -9.98 -5.54 18.32
N PRO A 214 -11.06 -4.88 17.83
CA PRO A 214 -11.07 -4.23 16.52
C PRO A 214 -10.26 -2.92 16.57
N TYR A 215 -9.06 -2.95 16.02
CA TYR A 215 -8.18 -1.77 15.90
C TYR A 215 -8.65 -0.82 14.78
N GLY A 216 -9.31 0.26 15.17
CA GLY A 216 -9.08 1.65 14.73
C GLY A 216 -9.23 2.04 13.25
N ALA A 217 -10.47 2.14 12.74
CA ALA A 217 -10.79 2.75 11.45
C ALA A 217 -10.53 4.28 11.38
N ALA A 218 -10.43 4.98 12.53
CA ALA A 218 -10.29 6.44 12.58
C ALA A 218 -8.88 6.99 12.25
N GLN A 219 -7.87 6.13 12.08
CA GLN A 219 -6.46 6.56 11.94
C GLN A 219 -5.93 6.56 10.49
N ARG A 220 -6.67 5.98 9.52
CA ARG A 220 -6.28 5.99 8.11
C ARG A 220 -6.66 7.30 7.41
N THR A 221 -7.70 7.98 7.87
CA THR A 221 -8.26 9.18 7.24
C THR A 221 -7.29 10.37 7.23
N VAL A 222 -6.46 10.54 8.26
CA VAL A 222 -5.56 11.70 8.39
C VAL A 222 -4.23 11.51 7.63
N ALA A 223 -3.83 10.27 7.31
CA ALA A 223 -2.64 10.00 6.51
C ALA A 223 -2.87 10.14 5.00
N LEU A 224 -4.14 10.15 4.55
CA LEU A 224 -4.53 10.30 3.13
C LEU A 224 -4.79 11.75 2.72
N GLU A 225 -4.98 12.68 3.67
CA GLU A 225 -5.06 14.14 3.37
C GLU A 225 -3.67 14.80 3.30
N VAL A 226 -2.61 14.12 3.76
CA VAL A 226 -1.26 14.68 3.81
C VAL A 226 -0.45 14.23 2.59
N ALA A 227 -0.44 15.13 1.61
CA ALA A 227 0.30 15.16 0.35
C ALA A 227 -0.41 14.47 -0.84
N PRO A 228 -0.53 15.17 -2.00
CA PRO A 228 -0.85 14.51 -3.26
C PRO A 228 0.36 13.67 -3.66
N LEU A 229 0.52 12.50 -3.03
CA LEU A 229 1.46 11.49 -3.46
C LEU A 229 1.14 11.22 -4.92
N SER A 230 2.12 11.56 -5.77
CA SER A 230 2.13 11.54 -7.23
C SER A 230 0.76 11.30 -7.86
N ARG A 231 0.13 12.35 -8.41
CA ARG A 231 -1.12 12.24 -9.21
C ARG A 231 -1.11 11.11 -10.26
N ASN A 232 0.08 10.56 -10.55
CA ASN A 232 0.32 9.57 -11.57
C ASN A 232 0.46 8.13 -11.04
N CYS A 233 0.67 7.90 -9.73
CA CYS A 233 0.63 6.54 -9.21
C CYS A 233 -0.82 6.06 -9.12
N GLN A 234 -1.15 5.05 -9.91
CA GLN A 234 -2.50 4.50 -10.01
C GLN A 234 -2.79 3.38 -8.99
N PHE A 235 -1.79 3.00 -8.21
CA PHE A 235 -1.87 1.90 -7.25
C PHE A 235 -1.79 2.44 -5.81
N ARG A 236 -2.54 1.83 -4.91
CA ARG A 236 -2.67 2.17 -3.49
C ARG A 236 -2.13 1.04 -2.63
N ILE A 237 -1.77 1.37 -1.40
CA ILE A 237 -1.34 0.38 -0.41
C ILE A 237 -2.49 -0.61 -0.14
N GLY A 238 -2.18 -1.90 -0.25
CA GLY A 238 -3.13 -3.00 -0.12
C GLY A 238 -3.68 -3.51 -1.45
N ASP A 239 -3.50 -2.78 -2.55
CA ASP A 239 -3.99 -3.23 -3.86
C ASP A 239 -3.34 -4.55 -4.24
N LEU A 240 -4.17 -5.45 -4.75
CA LEU A 240 -3.77 -6.68 -5.39
C LEU A 240 -3.47 -6.39 -6.86
N ILE A 241 -2.25 -6.71 -7.26
CA ILE A 241 -1.70 -6.43 -8.59
C ILE A 241 -1.04 -7.69 -9.15
N ASP A 242 -0.81 -7.70 -10.45
CA ASP A 242 0.05 -8.67 -11.12
C ASP A 242 1.38 -8.01 -11.47
N VAL A 243 2.48 -8.55 -10.94
CA VAL A 243 3.85 -8.09 -11.25
C VAL A 243 4.33 -8.79 -12.50
N ILE A 244 4.64 -8.04 -13.55
CA ILE A 244 5.19 -8.58 -14.81
C ILE A 244 6.65 -9.00 -14.54
N LEU A 245 6.96 -10.25 -14.87
CA LEU A 245 8.31 -10.78 -14.73
C LEU A 245 9.16 -10.35 -15.92
N GLU A 246 10.34 -9.76 -15.67
CA GLU A 246 11.30 -9.41 -16.72
C GLU A 246 11.73 -10.64 -17.53
N HIS A 247 11.82 -11.79 -16.87
CA HIS A 247 12.09 -13.08 -17.46
C HIS A 247 10.96 -14.05 -17.11
N PRO A 248 10.07 -14.36 -18.07
CA PRO A 248 9.03 -15.37 -17.86
C PRO A 248 9.63 -16.69 -17.39
N ILE A 249 8.95 -17.36 -16.46
CA ILE A 249 9.40 -18.68 -15.98
C ILE A 249 8.83 -19.72 -16.95
N GLU A 250 9.67 -20.19 -17.86
CA GLU A 250 9.27 -21.14 -18.90
C GLU A 250 9.32 -22.59 -18.40
N SER A 251 8.30 -23.37 -18.78
CA SER A 251 8.31 -24.81 -18.63
C SER A 251 9.27 -25.43 -19.63
N PRO A 252 10.14 -26.38 -19.23
CA PRO A 252 11.01 -27.06 -20.18
C PRO A 252 10.23 -27.86 -21.24
N ASP A 253 9.05 -28.38 -20.89
CA ASP A 253 8.35 -29.38 -21.72
C ASP A 253 6.98 -28.91 -22.23
N LEU A 254 6.29 -27.99 -21.53
CA LEU A 254 4.86 -27.74 -21.75
C LEU A 254 4.53 -26.55 -22.66
N LYS A 255 5.52 -25.80 -23.14
CA LYS A 255 5.32 -24.50 -23.83
C LYS A 255 4.42 -23.53 -23.03
N VAL A 256 4.43 -23.68 -21.72
CA VAL A 256 3.73 -22.80 -20.77
C VAL A 256 4.78 -21.92 -20.12
N SER A 257 4.50 -20.64 -19.97
CA SER A 257 5.33 -19.70 -19.24
C SER A 257 4.50 -18.92 -18.23
N ILE A 258 5.11 -18.59 -17.09
CA ILE A 258 4.55 -17.67 -16.10
C ILE A 258 5.14 -16.29 -16.40
N CYS A 259 4.31 -15.38 -16.92
CA CYS A 259 4.74 -14.04 -17.33
C CYS A 259 4.45 -12.96 -16.27
N ALA A 260 3.55 -13.24 -15.32
CA ALA A 260 3.19 -12.33 -14.26
C ALA A 260 2.93 -13.08 -12.96
N TRP A 261 3.04 -12.40 -11.82
CA TRP A 261 2.85 -12.99 -10.50
C TRP A 261 1.98 -12.11 -9.59
N PRO A 262 0.95 -12.67 -8.92
CA PRO A 262 0.09 -11.90 -8.02
C PRO A 262 0.86 -11.34 -6.81
N ALA A 263 0.67 -10.07 -6.49
CA ALA A 263 1.33 -9.39 -5.38
C ALA A 263 0.41 -8.38 -4.69
N ILE A 264 0.71 -8.02 -3.45
CA ILE A 264 0.01 -6.96 -2.71
C ILE A 264 0.93 -5.75 -2.58
N VAL A 265 0.43 -4.56 -2.86
CA VAL A 265 1.17 -3.30 -2.68
C VAL A 265 1.36 -3.03 -1.18
N LEU A 266 2.62 -2.96 -0.73
CA LEU A 266 2.99 -2.59 0.63
C LEU A 266 3.26 -1.09 0.77
N ASN A 267 3.84 -0.47 -0.26
CA ASN A 267 4.20 0.94 -0.26
C ASN A 267 4.34 1.48 -1.69
N VAL A 268 4.23 2.80 -1.85
CA VAL A 268 4.48 3.52 -3.11
C VAL A 268 5.55 4.58 -2.86
N ILE A 269 6.63 4.51 -3.62
CA ILE A 269 7.80 5.39 -3.50
C ILE A 269 7.86 6.26 -4.78
N PRO A 270 7.62 7.58 -4.69
CA PRO A 270 7.81 8.49 -5.83
C PRO A 270 9.25 8.40 -6.37
N ALA A 271 9.43 8.22 -7.69
CA ALA A 271 10.76 8.01 -8.31
C ALA A 271 11.61 9.29 -8.39
N LEU A 272 11.19 10.38 -7.74
CA LEU A 272 11.95 11.63 -7.58
C LEU A 272 13.33 11.44 -6.90
N LEU A 273 13.71 10.22 -6.53
CA LEU A 273 14.89 9.92 -5.70
C LEU A 273 15.99 9.07 -6.37
N VAL A 274 15.90 8.69 -7.65
CA VAL A 274 16.86 7.71 -8.22
C VAL A 274 17.44 8.10 -9.59
N TYR A 275 18.04 9.28 -9.72
CA TYR A 275 19.08 9.48 -10.75
C TYR A 275 20.19 10.42 -10.25
N SER A 276 21.04 9.94 -9.34
CA SER A 276 22.41 10.47 -9.23
C SER A 276 23.33 9.73 -10.21
N LYS A 277 23.03 9.79 -11.51
CA LYS A 277 24.04 9.46 -12.53
C LYS A 277 24.78 10.77 -12.79
N SER A 278 26.02 10.84 -12.35
CA SER A 278 26.99 11.91 -12.63
C SER A 278 26.86 12.38 -14.08
N PHE A 279 26.35 13.59 -14.29
CA PHE A 279 26.38 14.21 -15.61
C PHE A 279 26.63 15.71 -15.51
N GLU A 280 27.53 16.17 -16.38
CA GLU A 280 28.10 17.51 -16.42
C GLU A 280 27.06 18.58 -16.77
N MET A 281 27.25 19.76 -16.17
CA MET A 281 26.40 20.93 -16.31
C MET A 281 26.34 21.40 -17.78
N SER A 282 25.25 21.08 -18.47
CA SER A 282 24.75 21.92 -19.57
C SER A 282 23.24 22.10 -19.41
N SER A 283 22.78 23.32 -19.63
CA SER A 283 21.45 23.81 -19.24
C SER A 283 20.32 23.28 -20.14
N THR A 284 19.82 22.08 -19.87
CA THR A 284 18.59 21.57 -20.47
C THR A 284 17.53 21.32 -19.40
N ALA A 285 16.30 21.74 -19.68
CA ALA A 285 15.17 21.58 -18.78
C ALA A 285 14.96 20.10 -18.44
N PHE A 286 14.93 19.77 -17.15
CA PHE A 286 14.58 18.42 -16.70
C PHE A 286 13.08 18.22 -16.87
N THR A 287 12.69 17.32 -17.78
CA THR A 287 11.38 16.69 -17.74
C THR A 287 11.42 15.66 -16.61
N GLY A 288 10.90 16.01 -15.43
CA GLY A 288 10.73 15.04 -14.36
C GLY A 288 9.83 13.91 -14.86
N SER A 289 10.36 12.68 -14.89
CA SER A 289 9.50 11.51 -15.10
C SER A 289 8.70 11.32 -13.82
N ASP A 290 7.37 11.34 -13.91
CA ASP A 290 6.47 11.11 -12.78
C ASP A 290 6.37 9.63 -12.39
N ASP A 291 7.44 8.86 -12.64
CA ASP A 291 7.49 7.44 -12.32
C ASP A 291 7.43 7.24 -10.80
N CYS A 292 6.97 6.07 -10.39
CA CYS A 292 7.09 5.64 -9.00
C CYS A 292 7.48 4.16 -8.95
N ASP A 293 8.27 3.82 -7.94
CA ASP A 293 8.53 2.45 -7.57
C ASP A 293 7.47 1.99 -6.58
N ILE A 294 6.91 0.82 -6.81
CA ILE A 294 5.89 0.19 -5.98
C ILE A 294 6.58 -0.92 -5.20
N VAL A 295 6.54 -0.85 -3.88
CA VAL A 295 7.02 -1.94 -3.02
C VAL A 295 5.90 -2.93 -2.84
N VAL A 296 6.11 -4.17 -3.24
CA VAL A 296 5.09 -5.22 -3.29
C VAL A 296 5.52 -6.45 -2.50
N GLN A 297 4.56 -7.15 -1.91
CA GLN A 297 4.74 -8.50 -1.38
C GLN A 297 4.24 -9.51 -2.41
N ILE A 298 5.13 -10.35 -2.93
CA ILE A 298 4.75 -11.41 -3.87
C ILE A 298 3.96 -12.49 -3.13
N LEU A 299 2.74 -12.77 -3.57
CA LEU A 299 1.90 -13.78 -2.93
C LEU A 299 2.52 -15.18 -3.10
N GLY A 300 2.47 -15.97 -2.04
CA GLY A 300 3.16 -17.27 -1.95
C GLY A 300 4.58 -17.17 -1.39
N PHE A 301 5.11 -15.97 -1.15
CA PHE A 301 6.40 -15.74 -0.51
C PHE A 301 6.23 -14.88 0.75
N ASP A 302 6.47 -15.47 1.93
CA ASP A 302 6.13 -14.82 3.21
C ASP A 302 7.13 -13.71 3.64
N GLU A 303 8.34 -13.68 3.07
CA GLU A 303 9.43 -12.82 3.55
C GLU A 303 9.97 -11.80 2.53
N PHE A 304 9.33 -11.68 1.36
CA PHE A 304 9.89 -10.90 0.25
C PHE A 304 9.05 -9.68 -0.08
N ALA A 305 9.66 -8.52 0.11
CA ALA A 305 9.21 -7.26 -0.47
C ALA A 305 10.12 -6.91 -1.65
N LEU A 306 9.53 -6.59 -2.80
CA LEU A 306 10.22 -6.20 -4.02
C LEU A 306 9.82 -4.78 -4.40
N ALA A 307 10.77 -3.92 -4.75
CA ALA A 307 10.46 -2.66 -5.41
C ALA A 307 10.38 -2.90 -6.92
N VAL A 308 9.24 -2.57 -7.53
CA VAL A 308 8.99 -2.72 -8.96
C VAL A 308 8.56 -1.38 -9.55
N SER A 309 9.09 -1.02 -10.71
CA SER A 309 8.61 0.15 -11.46
C SER A 309 7.11 0.02 -11.72
N GLN A 310 6.36 1.13 -11.67
CA GLN A 310 4.93 1.16 -12.02
C GLN A 310 4.64 0.57 -13.41
N GLU A 311 5.61 0.60 -14.31
CA GLU A 311 5.47 -0.04 -15.62
C GLU A 311 5.46 -1.58 -15.53
N ASN A 312 6.05 -2.18 -14.50
CA ASN A 312 6.10 -3.64 -14.40
C ASN A 312 4.98 -4.21 -13.53
N VAL A 313 3.88 -3.46 -13.37
CA VAL A 313 2.69 -3.92 -12.66
C VAL A 313 1.42 -3.70 -13.48
N LEU A 314 0.45 -4.56 -13.26
CA LEU A 314 -0.90 -4.51 -13.80
C LEU A 314 -1.91 -4.62 -12.65
N PRO A 315 -3.10 -4.01 -12.75
CA PRO A 315 -4.19 -4.34 -11.84
C PRO A 315 -4.47 -5.85 -11.91
N TYR A 316 -4.66 -6.50 -10.76
CA TYR A 316 -4.89 -7.94 -10.74
C TYR A 316 -6.17 -8.30 -11.50
N HIS A 317 -6.08 -9.30 -12.37
CA HIS A 317 -7.26 -9.81 -13.07
C HIS A 317 -7.22 -11.34 -13.18
N PRO A 318 -8.26 -12.05 -12.72
CA PRO A 318 -8.24 -13.51 -12.67
C PRO A 318 -8.09 -14.17 -14.04
N VAL A 319 -8.57 -13.53 -15.11
CA VAL A 319 -8.44 -14.06 -16.50
C VAL A 319 -6.99 -14.21 -16.96
N PHE A 320 -6.04 -13.47 -16.37
CA PHE A 320 -4.61 -13.67 -16.69
C PHE A 320 -4.10 -15.04 -16.25
N HIS A 321 -4.82 -15.72 -15.36
CA HIS A 321 -4.41 -16.96 -14.75
C HIS A 321 -5.22 -18.17 -15.23
N THR A 322 -6.33 -17.97 -15.94
CA THR A 322 -7.27 -19.06 -16.32
C THR A 322 -6.83 -19.88 -17.53
N ASN A 323 -5.84 -19.44 -18.32
CA ASN A 323 -5.36 -20.19 -19.49
C ASN A 323 -4.36 -21.29 -19.14
N HIS A 324 -3.94 -21.39 -17.87
CA HIS A 324 -3.10 -22.48 -17.40
C HIS A 324 -4.00 -23.53 -16.74
N PRO A 325 -4.00 -24.79 -17.21
CA PRO A 325 -4.78 -25.83 -16.55
C PRO A 325 -4.33 -25.91 -15.09
N PRO A 326 -5.25 -26.03 -14.11
CA PRO A 326 -4.86 -26.24 -12.72
C PRO A 326 -4.06 -27.55 -12.68
N CYS A 327 -2.73 -27.44 -12.63
CA CYS A 327 -1.89 -28.59 -12.36
C CYS A 327 -2.30 -29.09 -10.97
N THR A 328 -2.94 -30.25 -10.93
CA THR A 328 -3.20 -31.01 -9.71
C THR A 328 -1.87 -31.48 -9.14
N LEU A 329 -1.08 -30.56 -8.60
CA LEU A 329 0.12 -30.85 -7.83
C LEU A 329 -0.32 -31.13 -6.40
N SER A 330 -0.01 -32.35 -5.95
CA SER A 330 -0.21 -32.82 -4.57
C SER A 330 0.40 -31.84 -3.56
N PHE A 331 -0.34 -31.56 -2.48
CA PHE A 331 0.02 -30.67 -1.38
C PHE A 331 1.35 -31.04 -0.67
N GLU A 332 1.92 -32.21 -0.93
CA GLU A 332 3.12 -32.70 -0.24
C GLU A 332 4.42 -31.95 -0.62
N LEU A 333 4.51 -31.30 -1.80
CA LEU A 333 5.73 -30.60 -2.22
C LEU A 333 5.95 -29.24 -1.51
N ALA A 334 4.94 -28.68 -0.85
CA ALA A 334 5.00 -27.33 -0.29
C ALA A 334 5.77 -27.21 1.04
N LYS A 335 6.16 -28.33 1.67
CA LYS A 335 6.83 -28.32 2.98
C LYS A 335 8.33 -27.97 2.93
N GLU A 336 8.98 -27.97 1.77
CA GLU A 336 10.45 -27.80 1.66
C GLU A 336 10.92 -26.39 1.26
N VAL A 337 10.03 -25.42 1.02
CA VAL A 337 10.39 -24.18 0.28
C VAL A 337 10.71 -22.96 1.18
N ASN A 338 10.85 -23.12 2.50
CA ASN A 338 11.03 -21.98 3.43
C ASN A 338 12.45 -21.38 3.50
N HIS A 339 13.39 -21.75 2.63
CA HIS A 339 14.76 -21.22 2.65
C HIS A 339 15.30 -20.93 1.25
N VAL A 340 14.96 -19.76 0.70
CA VAL A 340 15.72 -19.15 -0.40
C VAL A 340 16.05 -17.72 0.06
N ALA A 341 17.28 -17.26 -0.17
CA ALA A 341 17.80 -16.01 0.39
C ALA A 341 17.64 -14.82 -0.56
N ALA A 342 17.56 -13.62 0.04
CA ALA A 342 17.36 -12.32 -0.59
C ALA A 342 18.61 -11.78 -1.31
N HIS A 343 18.36 -11.02 -2.39
CA HIS A 343 19.30 -10.30 -3.26
C HIS A 343 19.76 -11.04 -4.54
N ALA A 344 18.82 -11.34 -5.43
CA ALA A 344 19.09 -11.45 -6.86
C ALA A 344 17.81 -11.14 -7.65
N THR A 345 17.87 -10.29 -8.67
CA THR A 345 16.83 -10.17 -9.70
C THR A 345 16.72 -11.42 -10.56
N SER A 346 17.60 -12.41 -10.36
CA SER A 346 17.57 -13.73 -10.99
C SER A 346 17.38 -14.84 -9.95
N PHE A 347 16.14 -15.08 -9.54
CA PHE A 347 15.81 -16.30 -8.80
C PHE A 347 15.72 -17.46 -9.80
N SER A 348 16.66 -18.41 -9.73
CA SER A 348 16.53 -19.68 -10.46
C SER A 348 15.63 -20.61 -9.64
N ILE A 349 14.32 -20.39 -9.71
CA ILE A 349 13.32 -21.30 -9.16
C ILE A 349 12.98 -22.31 -10.26
N LYS A 350 12.99 -23.60 -9.93
CA LYS A 350 12.55 -24.64 -10.86
C LYS A 350 11.06 -24.43 -11.20
N PHE A 351 10.69 -24.65 -12.45
CA PHE A 351 9.33 -24.40 -12.95
C PHE A 351 8.24 -25.11 -12.11
N GLU A 352 8.50 -26.32 -11.60
CA GLU A 352 7.54 -27.09 -10.81
C GLU A 352 7.24 -26.40 -9.46
N VAL A 353 8.27 -25.87 -8.81
CA VAL A 353 8.16 -25.12 -7.54
C VAL A 353 7.45 -23.79 -7.80
N ALA A 354 7.85 -23.09 -8.87
CA ALA A 354 7.23 -21.83 -9.26
C ALA A 354 5.73 -22.01 -9.55
N THR A 355 5.36 -23.07 -10.28
CA THR A 355 3.95 -23.35 -10.63
C THR A 355 3.10 -23.63 -9.40
N ALA A 356 3.62 -24.38 -8.42
CA ALA A 356 2.90 -24.66 -7.17
C ALA A 356 2.67 -23.39 -6.35
N LEU A 357 3.71 -22.56 -6.18
CA LEU A 357 3.59 -21.28 -5.46
C LEU A 357 2.67 -20.30 -6.19
N HIS A 358 2.80 -20.21 -7.52
CA HIS A 358 1.96 -19.37 -8.37
C HIS A 358 0.50 -19.78 -8.29
N THR A 359 0.20 -21.09 -8.36
CA THR A 359 -1.18 -21.59 -8.21
C THR A 359 -1.79 -21.19 -6.87
N ARG A 360 -1.03 -21.31 -5.78
CA ARG A 360 -1.47 -20.86 -4.45
C ARG A 360 -1.67 -19.35 -4.38
N ALA A 361 -0.77 -18.59 -5.00
CA ALA A 361 -0.85 -17.13 -5.09
C ALA A 361 -2.14 -16.71 -5.82
N VAL A 362 -2.44 -17.33 -6.96
CA VAL A 362 -3.67 -17.10 -7.74
C VAL A 362 -4.91 -17.47 -6.93
N GLN A 363 -4.92 -18.62 -6.24
CA GLN A 363 -6.07 -19.01 -5.39
C GLN A 363 -6.33 -18.00 -4.26
N LEU A 364 -5.28 -17.52 -3.61
CA LEU A 364 -5.38 -16.48 -2.58
C LEU A 364 -5.89 -15.17 -3.18
N ALA A 365 -5.34 -14.77 -4.32
CA ALA A 365 -5.70 -13.57 -5.04
C ALA A 365 -7.18 -13.59 -5.48
N VAL A 366 -7.67 -14.71 -6.02
CA VAL A 366 -9.09 -14.92 -6.35
C VAL A 366 -9.99 -14.80 -5.11
N LYS A 367 -9.56 -15.39 -3.98
CA LYS A 367 -10.32 -15.32 -2.72
C LYS A 367 -10.40 -13.89 -2.16
N VAL A 368 -9.35 -13.09 -2.33
CA VAL A 368 -9.36 -11.67 -1.96
C VAL A 368 -10.22 -10.88 -2.95
N ALA A 369 -10.06 -11.14 -4.25
CA ALA A 369 -10.77 -10.46 -5.33
C ALA A 369 -12.28 -10.70 -5.34
N SER A 370 -12.78 -11.76 -4.71
CA SER A 370 -14.20 -12.06 -4.62
C SER A 370 -14.92 -11.35 -3.47
N LYS A 371 -14.20 -10.61 -2.62
CA LYS A 371 -14.74 -9.99 -1.41
C LYS A 371 -14.80 -8.48 -1.55
N TRP A 372 -15.68 -7.85 -0.79
CA TRP A 372 -15.64 -6.41 -0.61
C TRP A 372 -15.73 -6.06 0.87
N SER A 373 -15.19 -4.91 1.25
CA SER A 373 -15.27 -4.44 2.63
C SER A 373 -15.25 -2.91 2.71
N ILE A 374 -15.87 -2.38 3.76
CA ILE A 374 -15.90 -0.93 4.00
C ILE A 374 -14.58 -0.48 4.59
N LEU A 375 -14.06 0.65 4.10
CA LEU A 375 -12.97 1.39 4.71
C LEU A 375 -13.46 2.74 5.21
N ASN A 376 -12.88 3.23 6.30
CA ASN A 376 -13.11 4.59 6.80
C ASN A 376 -14.60 4.96 6.93
N GLN A 377 -15.28 4.28 7.85
CA GLN A 377 -16.65 4.60 8.21
C GLN A 377 -16.75 6.03 8.75
N SER A 378 -17.54 6.89 8.09
CA SER A 378 -17.69 8.27 8.50
C SER A 378 -18.77 8.41 9.56
N GLN A 379 -19.98 7.86 9.32
CA GLN A 379 -21.13 7.88 10.23
C GLN A 379 -22.08 6.69 9.97
N ALA A 380 -22.72 6.20 11.03
CA ALA A 380 -23.80 5.22 10.95
C ALA A 380 -25.12 5.91 11.33
N GLU A 381 -26.09 5.89 10.43
CA GLU A 381 -27.43 6.42 10.63
C GLU A 381 -28.41 5.23 10.64
N THR A 382 -29.33 5.20 11.60
CA THR A 382 -30.36 4.15 11.68
C THR A 382 -31.68 4.67 11.14
N PHE A 383 -32.31 3.91 10.26
CA PHE A 383 -33.57 4.28 9.58
C PHE A 383 -34.65 3.22 9.83
N ASP A 384 -35.92 3.58 9.58
CA ASP A 384 -37.09 2.70 9.62
C ASP A 384 -37.23 1.84 10.89
N ASN A 385 -37.58 2.46 12.02
CA ASN A 385 -37.84 1.79 13.31
C ASN A 385 -36.71 0.86 13.81
N GLY A 386 -35.48 1.03 13.32
CA GLY A 386 -34.32 0.21 13.68
C GLY A 386 -34.11 -1.05 12.83
N SER A 387 -34.85 -1.20 11.72
CA SER A 387 -34.73 -2.35 10.81
C SER A 387 -33.57 -2.25 9.82
N LYS A 388 -33.07 -1.03 9.53
CA LYS A 388 -31.96 -0.81 8.60
C LYS A 388 -30.94 0.16 9.19
N THR A 389 -29.66 -0.15 9.02
CA THR A 389 -28.56 0.76 9.36
C THR A 389 -27.88 1.18 8.07
N LEU A 390 -27.87 2.48 7.79
CA LEU A 390 -27.11 3.07 6.69
C LEU A 390 -25.73 3.45 7.21
N ILE A 391 -24.70 2.98 6.54
CA ILE A 391 -23.32 3.32 6.82
C ILE A 391 -22.76 4.07 5.63
N ARG A 392 -22.35 5.32 5.85
CA ARG A 392 -21.61 6.09 4.85
C ARG A 392 -20.12 5.78 4.95
N ALA A 393 -19.50 5.55 3.80
CA ALA A 393 -18.08 5.28 3.69
C ALA A 393 -17.42 6.20 2.66
N SER A 394 -16.17 6.58 2.93
CA SER A 394 -15.36 7.34 1.97
C SER A 394 -14.55 6.45 1.03
N SER A 395 -14.37 5.17 1.39
CA SER A 395 -13.71 4.18 0.54
C SER A 395 -14.19 2.76 0.83
N ILE A 396 -13.99 1.87 -0.14
CA ILE A 396 -14.26 0.44 -0.02
C ILE A 396 -13.11 -0.36 -0.63
N TRP A 397 -12.84 -1.56 -0.12
CA TRP A 397 -12.19 -2.60 -0.91
C TRP A 397 -13.25 -3.25 -1.77
N LEU A 398 -13.05 -3.27 -3.08
CA LEU A 398 -13.82 -4.08 -4.01
C LEU A 398 -12.88 -5.05 -4.70
N GLY A 399 -12.94 -6.30 -4.27
CA GLY A 399 -11.99 -7.33 -4.66
C GLY A 399 -10.57 -6.96 -4.28
N GLY A 400 -9.73 -6.83 -5.31
CA GLY A 400 -8.31 -6.53 -5.17
C GLY A 400 -7.98 -5.04 -5.06
N GLU A 401 -8.95 -4.13 -5.14
CA GLU A 401 -8.68 -2.70 -5.27
C GLU A 401 -9.37 -1.87 -4.19
N GLU A 402 -8.66 -0.88 -3.64
CA GLU A 402 -9.30 0.16 -2.83
C GLU A 402 -9.89 1.21 -3.77
N ILE A 403 -11.20 1.42 -3.71
CA ILE A 403 -11.95 2.45 -4.45
C ILE A 403 -12.37 3.55 -3.47
N GLN A 404 -12.11 4.80 -3.83
CA GLN A 404 -12.38 5.98 -3.01
C GLN A 404 -13.41 6.89 -3.67
N VAL A 405 -14.10 7.71 -2.87
CA VAL A 405 -14.93 8.80 -3.39
C VAL A 405 -14.06 9.74 -4.24
N GLY A 406 -14.56 10.10 -5.42
CA GLY A 406 -13.86 10.89 -6.42
C GLY A 406 -13.19 10.05 -7.52
N ASP A 407 -12.99 8.75 -7.30
CA ASP A 407 -12.41 7.84 -8.30
C ASP A 407 -13.32 7.69 -9.52
N VAL A 408 -12.71 7.41 -10.66
CA VAL A 408 -13.40 6.89 -11.84
C VAL A 408 -13.25 5.38 -11.87
N VAL A 409 -14.36 4.67 -12.00
CA VAL A 409 -14.41 3.21 -12.06
C VAL A 409 -15.01 2.75 -13.38
N LYS A 410 -14.63 1.54 -13.80
CA LYS A 410 -15.30 0.79 -14.87
C LYS A 410 -16.58 0.20 -14.30
N VAL A 411 -17.65 0.29 -15.09
CA VAL A 411 -18.93 -0.31 -14.74
C VAL A 411 -19.43 -1.23 -15.85
N ALA A 412 -20.11 -2.30 -15.46
CA ALA A 412 -20.82 -3.19 -16.34
C ALA A 412 -22.26 -3.33 -15.86
N PHE A 413 -23.22 -3.04 -16.76
CA PHE A 413 -24.63 -3.26 -16.50
C PHE A 413 -25.18 -4.40 -17.36
N PRO A 414 -26.24 -5.08 -16.90
CA PRO A 414 -27.04 -5.94 -17.76
C PRO A 414 -27.53 -5.17 -18.99
N SER A 415 -27.62 -5.87 -20.13
CA SER A 415 -28.16 -5.31 -21.38
C SER A 415 -29.57 -4.74 -21.16
N GLY A 416 -29.75 -3.44 -21.39
CA GLY A 416 -31.02 -2.72 -21.24
C GLY A 416 -30.94 -1.50 -20.32
N VAL A 417 -30.17 -1.56 -19.24
CA VAL A 417 -30.02 -0.43 -18.29
C VAL A 417 -29.29 0.75 -18.95
N VAL A 418 -28.28 0.46 -19.78
CA VAL A 418 -27.54 1.48 -20.54
C VAL A 418 -28.46 2.24 -21.50
N ASP A 419 -29.41 1.55 -22.14
CA ASP A 419 -30.39 2.20 -23.00
C ASP A 419 -31.30 3.15 -22.19
N GLU A 420 -31.64 2.81 -20.95
CA GLU A 420 -32.43 3.69 -20.08
C GLU A 420 -31.66 4.91 -19.61
N LEU A 421 -30.39 4.73 -19.20
CA LEU A 421 -29.51 5.84 -18.83
C LEU A 421 -29.35 6.83 -20.01
N THR A 422 -29.21 6.32 -21.23
CA THR A 422 -29.00 7.14 -22.44
C THR A 422 -30.28 7.71 -23.08
N LYS A 423 -31.47 7.19 -22.75
CA LYS A 423 -32.76 7.72 -23.24
C LYS A 423 -32.98 9.18 -22.81
N SER A 424 -32.50 9.57 -21.64
CA SER A 424 -32.64 10.94 -21.12
C SER A 424 -31.92 11.98 -21.98
N VAL A 425 -30.75 11.64 -22.53
CA VAL A 425 -29.93 12.54 -23.36
C VAL A 425 -30.44 12.64 -24.79
N THR A 426 -30.89 11.51 -25.35
CA THR A 426 -31.26 11.41 -26.77
C THR A 426 -32.61 12.05 -27.12
N GLN A 427 -33.48 12.32 -26.15
CA GLN A 427 -34.76 13.01 -26.41
C GLN A 427 -34.61 14.47 -26.83
N SER A 428 -33.42 15.06 -26.72
CA SER A 428 -33.16 16.47 -27.06
C SER A 428 -32.66 16.72 -28.50
N SER A 429 -32.26 15.68 -29.24
CA SER A 429 -31.66 15.84 -30.58
C SER A 429 -32.44 15.09 -31.66
N SER A 430 -33.44 15.74 -32.25
CA SER A 430 -34.25 15.19 -33.34
C SER A 430 -33.56 15.36 -34.70
N THR A 431 -32.65 14.46 -35.09
CA THR A 431 -32.29 14.30 -36.53
C THR A 431 -31.56 12.98 -36.82
N THR A 432 -32.21 12.17 -37.66
CA THR A 432 -31.71 11.01 -38.45
C THR A 432 -30.97 9.86 -37.74
N PRO A 433 -31.38 8.59 -37.99
CA PRO A 433 -30.73 7.41 -37.42
C PRO A 433 -29.33 7.22 -38.04
N GLY A 434 -28.30 7.58 -37.27
CA GLY A 434 -26.90 7.30 -37.59
C GLY A 434 -26.52 5.82 -37.39
N PRO A 435 -25.35 5.40 -37.91
CA PRO A 435 -24.93 3.99 -37.92
C PRO A 435 -24.76 3.43 -36.50
N SER A 436 -25.25 2.19 -36.32
CA SER A 436 -25.06 1.25 -35.20
C SER A 436 -24.69 1.84 -33.84
N ARG A 437 -25.64 1.84 -32.91
CA ARG A 437 -25.41 2.11 -31.47
C ARG A 437 -24.17 1.34 -31.00
N PRO A 438 -23.19 2.00 -30.37
CA PRO A 438 -22.08 1.32 -29.71
C PRO A 438 -22.65 0.34 -28.66
N GLY A 439 -22.02 -0.84 -28.53
CA GLY A 439 -22.37 -1.80 -27.48
C GLY A 439 -22.16 -1.22 -26.07
N PRO A 440 -22.54 -1.95 -25.01
CA PRO A 440 -22.40 -1.53 -23.59
C PRO A 440 -20.95 -1.35 -23.11
N ASP A 441 -20.00 -1.32 -24.03
CA ASP A 441 -18.57 -1.29 -23.82
C ASP A 441 -18.10 0.16 -23.59
N GLY A 442 -17.24 0.38 -22.60
CA GLY A 442 -16.60 1.67 -22.31
C GLY A 442 -17.40 2.61 -21.41
N LEU A 443 -18.21 2.06 -20.50
CA LEU A 443 -18.92 2.84 -19.50
C LEU A 443 -18.09 3.02 -18.23
N PHE A 444 -18.01 4.27 -17.78
CA PHE A 444 -17.27 4.69 -16.60
C PHE A 444 -18.18 5.45 -15.65
N ALA A 445 -17.89 5.40 -14.36
CA ALA A 445 -18.62 6.13 -13.34
C ALA A 445 -17.65 6.87 -12.42
N ARG A 446 -17.88 8.16 -12.17
CA ARG A 446 -17.17 8.91 -11.13
C ARG A 446 -17.93 8.79 -9.83
N ILE A 447 -17.30 8.24 -8.80
CA ILE A 447 -17.94 7.95 -7.53
C ILE A 447 -18.07 9.21 -6.67
N TYR A 448 -19.25 9.45 -6.12
CA TYR A 448 -19.53 10.54 -5.18
C TYR A 448 -19.78 10.07 -3.75
N GLY A 449 -20.24 8.83 -3.56
CA GLY A 449 -20.48 8.28 -2.23
C GLY A 449 -20.67 6.78 -2.22
N PHE A 450 -20.39 6.18 -1.06
CA PHE A 450 -20.71 4.79 -0.76
C PHE A 450 -21.68 4.75 0.43
N ASP A 451 -22.83 4.14 0.19
CA ASP A 451 -23.89 3.93 1.16
C ASP A 451 -24.06 2.41 1.34
N VAL A 452 -23.71 1.88 2.52
CA VAL A 452 -23.92 0.47 2.84
C VAL A 452 -25.12 0.31 3.75
N ILE A 453 -26.13 -0.39 3.26
CA ILE A 453 -27.35 -0.66 4.00
C ILE A 453 -27.24 -2.05 4.62
N LEU A 454 -27.14 -2.10 5.94
CA LEU A 454 -27.23 -3.34 6.71
C LEU A 454 -28.69 -3.64 7.02
N HIS A 455 -29.14 -4.81 6.60
CA HIS A 455 -30.47 -5.32 6.95
C HIS A 455 -30.43 -5.97 8.33
N SER A 456 -31.34 -5.57 9.23
CA SER A 456 -31.45 -6.18 10.55
C SER A 456 -31.76 -7.68 10.41
N PRO A 457 -31.07 -8.56 11.17
CA PRO A 457 -31.31 -10.01 11.11
C PRO A 457 -32.68 -10.44 11.68
N ALA A 458 -33.51 -9.50 12.14
CA ALA A 458 -34.79 -9.80 12.78
C ALA A 458 -35.85 -10.40 11.83
N ASP A 459 -35.69 -10.24 10.51
CA ASP A 459 -36.66 -10.74 9.52
C ASP A 459 -36.28 -12.09 8.88
N SER A 460 -35.19 -12.73 9.31
CA SER A 460 -34.77 -14.05 8.80
C SER A 460 -34.46 -15.05 9.93
N GLU A 461 -35.51 -15.56 10.59
CA GLU A 461 -35.37 -16.64 11.60
C GLU A 461 -34.62 -17.88 11.07
N GLU A 462 -34.54 -18.08 9.75
CA GLU A 462 -33.84 -19.22 9.15
C GLU A 462 -32.31 -19.09 9.04
N THR A 463 -31.70 -17.92 9.25
CA THR A 463 -30.25 -17.72 8.98
C THR A 463 -29.35 -17.86 10.22
N ARG A 464 -29.92 -18.21 11.38
CA ARG A 464 -29.24 -18.04 12.68
C ARG A 464 -28.22 -19.13 13.07
N ILE A 465 -27.91 -20.12 12.22
CA ILE A 465 -27.12 -21.31 12.65
C ILE A 465 -25.76 -21.50 11.93
N SER A 466 -25.33 -20.66 11.00
CA SER A 466 -23.99 -20.79 10.38
C SER A 466 -23.19 -19.50 10.34
N SER A 467 -22.83 -18.96 11.51
CA SER A 467 -21.89 -17.83 11.62
C SER A 467 -20.44 -18.30 11.38
N GLY A 468 -20.09 -18.52 10.11
CA GLY A 468 -18.73 -18.37 9.60
C GLY A 468 -18.54 -16.97 8.99
N GLU A 469 -17.32 -16.60 8.61
CA GLU A 469 -16.91 -15.30 8.03
C GLU A 469 -17.69 -14.83 6.76
N GLN A 470 -18.74 -15.52 6.34
CA GLN A 470 -19.57 -15.23 5.15
C GLN A 470 -20.79 -14.36 5.42
N GLY A 471 -21.17 -14.11 6.67
CA GLY A 471 -22.50 -13.55 6.99
C GLY A 471 -22.74 -12.06 6.69
N LEU A 472 -21.70 -11.25 6.46
CA LEU A 472 -21.90 -9.80 6.25
C LEU A 472 -22.20 -9.44 4.78
N GLU A 473 -21.66 -10.21 3.83
CA GLU A 473 -21.78 -9.92 2.39
C GLU A 473 -23.22 -10.14 1.88
N ASP A 474 -23.92 -11.14 2.43
CA ASP A 474 -25.31 -11.43 2.05
C ASP A 474 -26.34 -10.49 2.71
N ALA A 475 -25.96 -9.84 3.81
CA ALA A 475 -26.85 -9.00 4.62
C ALA A 475 -26.67 -7.49 4.37
N ALA A 476 -25.76 -7.11 3.46
CA ALA A 476 -25.40 -5.72 3.18
C ALA A 476 -25.61 -5.37 1.70
N GLU A 477 -26.37 -4.30 1.44
CA GLU A 477 -26.52 -3.73 0.10
C GLU A 477 -25.54 -2.56 -0.07
N LEU A 478 -24.59 -2.66 -1.01
CA LEU A 478 -23.70 -1.56 -1.37
C LEU A 478 -24.35 -0.69 -2.44
N ARG A 479 -24.79 0.51 -2.05
CA ARG A 479 -25.26 1.56 -2.95
C ARG A 479 -24.14 2.53 -3.26
N VAL A 480 -23.99 2.83 -4.53
CA VAL A 480 -22.97 3.73 -5.05
C VAL A 480 -23.64 4.82 -5.82
N SER A 481 -23.32 6.05 -5.45
CA SER A 481 -23.85 7.24 -6.09
C SER A 481 -22.76 7.83 -6.99
N ALA A 482 -23.08 8.04 -8.27
CA ALA A 482 -22.06 8.38 -9.28
C ALA A 482 -22.62 9.18 -10.46
N ALA A 483 -21.70 9.82 -11.20
CA ALA A 483 -21.95 10.34 -12.54
C ALA A 483 -21.36 9.41 -13.61
N PHE A 484 -22.15 9.12 -14.65
CA PHE A 484 -21.77 8.20 -15.73
C PHE A 484 -21.17 8.92 -16.93
N TYR A 485 -20.09 8.33 -17.43
CA TYR A 485 -19.37 8.80 -18.61
C TYR A 485 -19.20 7.66 -19.59
N LYS A 486 -19.32 7.99 -20.87
CA LYS A 486 -18.96 7.10 -21.97
C LYS A 486 -17.65 7.57 -22.57
N LEU A 487 -16.76 6.63 -22.84
CA LEU A 487 -15.53 6.93 -23.54
C LEU A 487 -15.76 6.81 -25.05
N GLU A 488 -15.63 7.91 -25.79
CA GLU A 488 -15.75 7.88 -27.26
C GLU A 488 -14.44 8.35 -27.92
N PRO A 489 -14.10 7.79 -29.10
CA PRO A 489 -12.97 8.29 -29.89
C PRO A 489 -13.16 9.77 -30.22
N MET A 490 -12.09 10.56 -30.15
CA MET A 490 -12.04 11.87 -30.77
C MET A 490 -12.17 11.67 -32.28
N GLY A 491 -13.37 11.84 -32.83
CA GLY A 491 -13.55 11.90 -34.29
C GLY A 491 -12.77 13.08 -34.87
N ASP A 492 -12.44 13.01 -36.17
CA ASP A 492 -11.89 14.16 -36.91
C ASP A 492 -12.79 15.37 -36.63
N ALA A 493 -12.21 16.40 -36.02
CA ALA A 493 -12.87 17.44 -35.22
C ALA A 493 -13.76 18.43 -35.99
N SER A 494 -14.69 17.95 -36.84
CA SER A 494 -15.60 18.81 -37.62
C SER A 494 -17.09 18.64 -37.32
N ARG A 495 -17.47 17.76 -36.38
CA ARG A 495 -18.86 17.77 -35.90
C ARG A 495 -18.98 18.75 -34.74
N ASP A 496 -19.76 19.80 -34.96
CA ASP A 496 -20.30 20.81 -34.03
C ASP A 496 -21.09 20.19 -32.85
N HIS A 497 -20.52 19.18 -32.19
CA HIS A 497 -20.95 18.81 -30.86
C HIS A 497 -20.44 19.93 -29.97
N ARG A 498 -21.36 20.85 -29.63
CA ARG A 498 -21.22 21.75 -28.48
C ARG A 498 -20.89 20.87 -27.28
N CYS A 499 -19.61 20.59 -27.08
CA CYS A 499 -19.10 20.19 -25.78
C CYS A 499 -19.67 21.21 -24.81
N MET A 500 -20.28 20.72 -23.73
CA MET A 500 -20.72 21.52 -22.60
C MET A 500 -19.47 22.12 -21.92
N ASP A 501 -18.83 23.07 -22.60
CA ASP A 501 -17.50 23.59 -22.33
C ASP A 501 -17.48 24.61 -21.16
N GLY A 502 -18.67 24.89 -20.61
CA GLY A 502 -18.90 25.83 -19.53
C GLY A 502 -18.66 25.25 -18.13
N ASP A 503 -19.25 24.09 -17.82
CA ASP A 503 -19.32 23.60 -16.43
C ASP A 503 -18.53 22.31 -16.16
N LEU A 504 -18.22 21.50 -17.18
CA LEU A 504 -17.44 20.27 -16.99
C LEU A 504 -15.98 20.54 -16.58
N LYS A 505 -15.47 21.77 -16.79
CA LYS A 505 -14.10 22.17 -16.39
C LYS A 505 -13.87 22.08 -14.87
N ASN A 506 -14.93 22.05 -14.07
CA ASN A 506 -14.83 21.93 -12.61
C ASN A 506 -14.74 20.47 -12.13
N ILE A 507 -14.99 19.49 -13.00
CA ILE A 507 -14.94 18.07 -12.65
C ILE A 507 -13.53 17.56 -12.94
N ASN A 508 -12.71 17.40 -11.90
CA ASN A 508 -11.38 16.78 -11.99
C ASN A 508 -11.52 15.29 -12.35
N LEU A 509 -11.75 14.98 -13.62
CA LEU A 509 -11.63 13.64 -14.17
C LEU A 509 -10.15 13.33 -14.45
N PRO A 510 -9.72 12.06 -14.31
CA PRO A 510 -8.44 11.63 -14.84
C PRO A 510 -8.41 11.84 -16.37
N PRO A 511 -7.22 11.99 -16.97
CA PRO A 511 -7.11 12.12 -18.42
C PRO A 511 -7.73 10.89 -19.11
N ALA A 512 -8.52 11.14 -20.16
CA ALA A 512 -8.98 10.07 -21.04
C ALA A 512 -7.78 9.49 -21.82
N PRO A 513 -7.84 8.24 -22.31
CA PRO A 513 -6.75 7.68 -23.09
C PRO A 513 -6.53 8.51 -24.37
N ALA A 514 -5.30 8.52 -24.87
CA ALA A 514 -4.95 9.24 -26.08
C ALA A 514 -5.90 8.92 -27.24
N GLY A 515 -6.52 9.96 -27.82
CA GLY A 515 -7.50 9.84 -28.89
C GLY A 515 -8.94 9.56 -28.45
N PHE A 516 -9.25 9.67 -27.15
CA PHE A 516 -10.60 9.51 -26.60
C PHE A 516 -11.02 10.68 -25.72
N THR A 517 -12.31 10.80 -25.43
CA THR A 517 -12.86 11.80 -24.51
C THR A 517 -14.00 11.20 -23.69
N PHE A 518 -14.12 11.62 -22.43
CA PHE A 518 -15.26 11.26 -21.58
C PHE A 518 -16.46 12.14 -21.93
N TYR A 519 -17.57 11.51 -22.29
CA TYR A 519 -18.85 12.16 -22.55
C TYR A 519 -19.83 11.84 -21.44
N PRO A 520 -20.38 12.84 -20.72
CA PRO A 520 -21.37 12.58 -19.69
C PRO A 520 -22.65 11.99 -20.30
N LEU A 521 -23.25 11.01 -19.62
CA LEU A 521 -24.46 10.32 -20.08
C LEU A 521 -25.76 10.90 -19.50
N HIS A 522 -25.68 11.91 -18.64
CA HIS A 522 -26.80 12.62 -18.07
C HIS A 522 -26.38 14.03 -17.69
N ASP A 523 -27.32 14.84 -17.22
CA ASP A 523 -27.05 16.17 -16.66
C ASP A 523 -26.02 16.07 -15.51
N PRO A 524 -24.99 16.93 -15.45
CA PRO A 524 -23.99 16.91 -14.38
C PRO A 524 -24.58 17.09 -12.96
N ASP A 525 -25.77 17.67 -12.84
CA ASP A 525 -26.47 17.83 -11.55
C ASP A 525 -27.26 16.58 -11.14
N LEU A 526 -27.38 15.57 -12.02
CA LEU A 526 -28.02 14.30 -11.71
C LEU A 526 -27.00 13.30 -11.17
N GLU A 527 -27.38 12.65 -10.08
CA GLU A 527 -26.64 11.55 -9.47
C GLU A 527 -27.42 10.25 -9.67
N VAL A 528 -26.72 9.21 -10.12
CA VAL A 528 -27.32 7.89 -10.34
C VAL A 528 -26.84 6.96 -9.23
N VAL A 529 -27.79 6.35 -8.53
CA VAL A 529 -27.54 5.38 -7.45
C VAL A 529 -27.75 3.97 -7.99
N PHE A 530 -26.77 3.09 -7.81
CA PHE A 530 -26.81 1.70 -8.28
C PHE A 530 -26.14 0.74 -7.30
N ARG A 531 -26.33 -0.57 -7.51
CA ARG A 531 -25.69 -1.62 -6.72
C ARG A 531 -24.21 -1.77 -7.11
N GLY A 532 -23.32 -1.32 -6.24
CA GLY A 532 -21.88 -1.28 -6.51
C GLY A 532 -21.24 -2.66 -6.64
N ASP A 533 -21.68 -3.61 -5.81
CA ASP A 533 -21.18 -4.98 -5.72
C ASP A 533 -21.38 -5.79 -7.01
N GLN A 534 -22.38 -5.42 -7.83
CA GLN A 534 -22.72 -6.13 -9.06
C GLN A 534 -22.28 -5.39 -10.33
N CYS A 535 -22.06 -4.08 -10.24
CA CYS A 535 -21.87 -3.24 -11.41
C CYS A 535 -20.45 -2.70 -11.54
N ILE A 536 -19.69 -2.51 -10.45
CA ILE A 536 -18.32 -2.01 -10.55
C ILE A 536 -17.38 -3.17 -10.88
N THR A 537 -16.60 -3.03 -11.94
CA THR A 537 -15.66 -4.07 -12.41
C THR A 537 -14.19 -3.75 -12.13
N GLY A 538 -13.92 -2.57 -11.55
CA GLY A 538 -12.59 -2.14 -11.11
C GLY A 538 -12.35 -0.66 -11.38
N ARG A 539 -11.23 -0.12 -10.92
CA ARG A 539 -10.85 1.29 -11.14
C ARG A 539 -10.40 1.55 -12.57
N TYR A 540 -10.49 2.82 -12.97
CA TYR A 540 -9.93 3.30 -14.22
C TYR A 540 -8.43 3.59 -14.08
N HIS A 541 -7.62 2.98 -14.95
CA HIS A 541 -6.16 3.07 -14.95
C HIS A 541 -5.68 3.68 -16.29
N PRO A 542 -5.56 5.02 -16.41
CA PRO A 542 -5.28 5.66 -17.70
C PRO A 542 -3.90 5.27 -18.27
N ALA A 543 -2.88 5.15 -17.43
CA ALA A 543 -1.52 4.80 -17.90
C ALA A 543 -1.48 3.36 -18.43
N LEU A 544 -2.29 2.47 -17.87
CA LEU A 544 -2.41 1.11 -18.40
C LEU A 544 -2.90 1.13 -19.85
N LEU A 545 -3.92 1.93 -20.14
CA LEU A 545 -4.48 2.04 -21.49
C LEU A 545 -3.49 2.65 -22.47
N GLU A 546 -2.77 3.70 -22.05
CA GLU A 546 -1.72 4.32 -22.87
C GLU A 546 -0.57 3.36 -23.17
N ARG A 547 -0.22 2.46 -22.26
CA ARG A 547 0.85 1.48 -22.51
C ARG A 547 0.45 0.37 -23.47
N ILE A 548 -0.83 0.06 -23.53
CA ILE A 548 -1.39 -0.97 -24.43
C ILE A 548 -1.59 -0.40 -25.85
N LEU A 549 -1.75 0.91 -26.01
CA LEU A 549 -2.16 1.54 -27.28
C LEU A 549 -1.07 1.67 -28.39
N PRO A 550 0.21 2.03 -28.13
CA PRO A 550 1.16 2.29 -29.21
C PRO A 550 2.02 1.07 -29.53
N GLY A 551 1.61 0.31 -30.54
CA GLY A 551 2.51 -0.34 -31.52
C GLY A 551 3.49 -1.42 -31.04
N ARG A 552 3.51 -1.82 -29.77
CA ARG A 552 4.20 -3.05 -29.36
C ARG A 552 3.34 -4.24 -29.79
N CYS A 553 3.94 -5.27 -30.37
CA CYS A 553 3.29 -6.56 -30.60
C CYS A 553 2.89 -7.14 -29.23
N LEU A 554 1.71 -6.76 -28.76
CA LEU A 554 1.03 -7.41 -27.68
C LEU A 554 0.70 -8.83 -28.18
N SER A 555 1.03 -9.85 -27.40
CA SER A 555 0.52 -11.20 -27.67
C SER A 555 -1.01 -11.14 -27.72
N GLU A 556 -1.67 -12.09 -28.40
CA GLU A 556 -3.14 -12.17 -28.39
C GLU A 556 -3.73 -12.17 -26.96
N GLU A 557 -2.95 -12.64 -25.98
CA GLU A 557 -3.31 -12.65 -24.56
C GLU A 557 -3.37 -11.24 -23.96
N LEU A 558 -2.47 -10.34 -24.36
CA LEU A 558 -2.52 -8.93 -23.98
C LEU A 558 -3.63 -8.18 -24.73
N TRP A 559 -4.07 -8.64 -25.90
CA TRP A 559 -5.28 -8.11 -26.53
C TRP A 559 -6.55 -8.45 -25.75
N LYS A 560 -6.61 -9.62 -25.10
CA LYS A 560 -7.71 -9.95 -24.17
C LYS A 560 -7.78 -8.96 -23.00
N VAL A 561 -6.67 -8.32 -22.61
CA VAL A 561 -6.67 -7.22 -21.61
C VAL A 561 -7.56 -6.06 -22.07
N TRP A 562 -7.58 -5.77 -23.37
CA TRP A 562 -8.35 -4.68 -23.96
C TRP A 562 -9.86 -4.99 -24.01
N GLU A 563 -10.21 -6.24 -24.33
CA GLU A 563 -11.60 -6.72 -24.25
C GLU A 563 -12.10 -6.81 -22.80
N VAL A 564 -11.22 -7.21 -21.86
CA VAL A 564 -11.47 -7.22 -20.41
C VAL A 564 -11.58 -5.79 -19.84
N ALA A 565 -10.88 -4.81 -20.42
CA ALA A 565 -11.06 -3.40 -20.11
C ALA A 565 -12.41 -2.84 -20.59
N GLY A 566 -13.27 -3.68 -21.18
CA GLY A 566 -14.61 -3.34 -21.62
C GLY A 566 -14.62 -2.53 -22.91
N LEU A 567 -13.59 -2.62 -23.75
CA LEU A 567 -13.51 -1.90 -25.03
C LEU A 567 -13.44 -2.91 -26.18
N LYS A 568 -14.58 -3.31 -26.75
CA LYS A 568 -14.58 -4.05 -28.02
C LYS A 568 -14.40 -3.07 -29.17
N MET A 569 -13.20 -3.02 -29.75
CA MET A 569 -13.01 -2.32 -31.01
C MET A 569 -13.63 -3.12 -32.15
N GLY A 570 -14.53 -2.48 -32.91
CA GLY A 570 -15.08 -3.08 -34.12
C GLY A 570 -13.98 -3.52 -35.09
N ALA A 571 -14.21 -4.59 -35.85
CA ALA A 571 -13.21 -5.24 -36.72
C ALA A 571 -12.50 -4.30 -37.72
N GLY A 572 -13.04 -3.09 -37.96
CA GLY A 572 -12.41 -2.05 -38.77
C GLY A 572 -11.22 -1.34 -38.10
N VAL A 573 -11.19 -1.21 -36.77
CA VAL A 573 -10.10 -0.52 -36.07
C VAL A 573 -8.89 -1.44 -35.87
N ARG A 574 -9.11 -2.74 -35.66
CA ARG A 574 -8.04 -3.78 -35.67
C ARG A 574 -7.18 -3.70 -36.94
N ARG A 575 -7.80 -3.46 -38.11
CA ARG A 575 -7.13 -3.29 -39.41
C ARG A 575 -6.35 -2.00 -39.58
N LYS A 576 -6.65 -0.94 -38.82
CA LYS A 576 -5.89 0.33 -38.87
C LYS A 576 -4.60 0.26 -38.04
N PHE A 577 -4.59 -0.53 -36.96
CA PHE A 577 -3.41 -0.67 -36.08
C PHE A 577 -2.45 -1.76 -36.52
N TYR A 578 -2.96 -2.91 -36.98
CA TYR A 578 -2.18 -3.87 -37.76
C TYR A 578 -2.25 -3.43 -39.21
N GLY A 579 -1.33 -2.56 -39.64
CA GLY A 579 -1.23 -2.21 -41.06
C GLY A 579 -1.29 -3.48 -41.92
N ASP A 580 -1.98 -3.42 -43.06
CA ASP A 580 -2.11 -4.52 -44.04
C ASP A 580 -0.70 -4.92 -44.56
N SER A 581 0.08 -5.65 -43.77
CA SER A 581 1.35 -6.24 -44.19
C SER A 581 1.15 -7.62 -44.84
N GLN A 582 -0.11 -8.05 -45.01
CA GLN A 582 -0.46 -9.10 -45.98
C GLN A 582 -0.86 -8.49 -47.33
N GLY A 583 0.00 -7.61 -47.84
CA GLY A 583 0.01 -7.23 -49.25
C GLY A 583 0.39 -8.45 -50.09
N LYS A 584 -0.61 -9.01 -50.77
CA LYS A 584 -0.51 -9.97 -51.86
C LYS A 584 0.72 -9.73 -52.74
N LEU A 585 1.68 -10.66 -52.71
CA LEU A 585 2.49 -10.95 -53.89
C LEU A 585 1.58 -11.62 -54.92
N GLY A 586 0.89 -10.81 -55.72
CA GLY A 586 0.03 -11.25 -56.81
C GLY A 586 0.07 -10.19 -57.89
N GLY A 587 0.96 -10.40 -58.86
CA GLY A 587 1.24 -9.44 -59.91
C GLY A 587 0.10 -9.24 -60.92
N GLY A 588 0.28 -8.18 -61.71
CA GLY A 588 -0.30 -8.06 -63.04
C GLY A 588 -1.38 -7.00 -63.18
N GLY A 589 -1.08 -5.94 -63.94
CA GLY A 589 -2.11 -5.27 -64.74
C GLY A 589 -2.20 -3.75 -64.59
N ARG A 590 -1.37 -3.07 -65.37
CA ARG A 590 -1.52 -1.75 -66.02
C ARG A 590 -2.89 -1.06 -65.91
N GLY A 591 -2.85 0.26 -65.75
CA GLY A 591 -3.92 1.14 -66.24
C GLY A 591 -3.88 2.53 -65.61
N TRP A 592 -3.19 3.46 -66.27
CA TRP A 592 -3.28 4.90 -66.00
C TRP A 592 -4.69 5.40 -66.35
N PHE A 593 -5.37 6.06 -65.41
CA PHE A 593 -5.96 7.40 -65.51
C PHE A 593 -6.48 7.84 -64.14
#